data_AF-A0A7W6ES34-F1
#
_entry.id   AF-A0A7W6ES34-F1
#
_cell.length_a   1.000
_cell.length_b   1.000
_cell.length_c   1.000
_cell.angle_alpha   90.00
_cell.angle_beta   90.00
_cell.angle_gamma   90.00
#
_symmetry.space_group_name_H-M   'P 1'
#
loop_
_entity.id
_entity.type
_entity.pdbx_description
1 polymer ?
#
loop_
_entity_poly.entity_id
_entity_poly.type
_entity_poly.pdbx_seq_one_letter_code
_entity_poly.pdbx_strand_id
1 'polypeptide(L)' 'MRQITLNVPDSEFPFFMKLVNALPFVQVTHTETLENTLNPSEKETWQLIKEGFEELKEVKQGKRRAHPVQDLLDELDAS' A
#
# COMPACT_ATOMS: atom_id res chain seq x y z
N MET A 1 -28.90 7.39 -4.92
CA MET A 1 -28.09 6.60 -3.96
C MET A 1 -27.54 7.56 -2.92
N ARG A 2 -27.38 7.14 -1.66
CA ARG A 2 -26.89 8.01 -0.56
C ARG A 2 -25.52 7.49 -0.12
N GLN A 3 -24.53 8.37 -0.03
CA GLN A 3 -23.17 8.02 0.40
C GLN A 3 -22.94 8.53 1.83
N ILE A 4 -22.27 7.71 2.64
CA ILE A 4 -21.90 8.04 4.01
C ILE A 4 -20.39 7.85 4.13
N THR A 5 -19.69 8.87 4.64
CA THR A 5 -18.26 8.81 4.96
C THR A 5 -18.12 8.78 6.47
N LEU A 6 -17.35 7.81 6.99
CA LEU A 6 -17.15 7.61 8.41
C LEU A 6 -15.66 7.71 8.72
N ASN A 7 -15.32 8.52 9.72
CA ASN A 7 -13.97 8.58 10.27
C ASN A 7 -13.94 7.71 11.53
N VAL A 8 -13.20 6.60 11.47
CA VAL A 8 -13.09 5.63 12.56
C VAL A 8 -11.64 5.62 13.05
N PRO A 9 -11.38 5.71 14.37
CA PRO A 9 -10.04 5.52 14.91
C PRO A 9 -9.48 4.14 14.58
N ASP A 10 -8.19 4.05 14.27
CA ASP A 10 -7.53 2.80 13.86
C ASP A 10 -7.73 1.64 14.87
N SER A 11 -7.77 1.96 16.17
CA SER A 11 -8.01 0.96 17.24
C SER A 11 -9.39 0.30 17.15
N GLU A 12 -10.39 1.04 16.66
CA GLU A 12 -11.78 0.61 16.58
C GLU A 12 -12.15 0.06 15.19
N PHE A 13 -11.29 0.28 14.19
CA PHE A 13 -11.52 -0.15 12.80
C PHE A 13 -11.80 -1.66 12.67
N PRO A 14 -11.05 -2.57 13.33
CA PRO A 14 -11.32 -4.01 13.23
C PRO A 14 -12.67 -4.41 13.82
N PHE A 15 -13.11 -3.76 14.90
CA PHE A 15 -14.42 -4.00 15.51
C PHE A 15 -15.54 -3.52 14.58
N PHE A 16 -15.38 -2.31 14.04
CA PHE A 16 -16.35 -1.72 13.12
C PHE A 16 -16.52 -2.57 11.85
N MET A 17 -15.41 -3.02 11.24
CA MET A 17 -15.45 -3.89 10.07
C MET A 17 -16.18 -5.21 10.33
N LYS A 18 -15.99 -5.82 11.50
CA LYS A 18 -16.74 -7.04 11.88
C LYS A 18 -18.25 -6.80 11.93
N LEU A 19 -18.67 -5.67 12.48
CA LEU A 19 -20.09 -5.31 12.59
C LEU A 19 -20.70 -5.02 11.22
N VAL A 20 -20.00 -4.24 10.39
CA VAL A 20 -20.48 -3.87 9.06
C VAL A 20 -20.55 -5.08 8.13
N ASN A 21 -19.56 -5.97 8.18
CA ASN A 21 -19.55 -7.21 7.39
C ASN A 21 -20.66 -8.20 7.81
N ALA A 22 -21.22 -8.06 9.01
CA ALA A 22 -22.34 -8.88 9.46
C ALA A 22 -23.70 -8.41 8.89
N LEU A 23 -23.76 -7.22 8.28
CA LEU A 23 -24.98 -6.67 7.70
C LEU A 23 -25.12 -7.15 6.23
N PRO A 24 -26.18 -7.91 5.88
CA PRO A 24 -26.31 -8.53 4.55
C PRO A 24 -26.58 -7.52 3.42
N PHE A 25 -26.87 -6.27 3.77
CA PHE A 25 -27.21 -5.19 2.84
C PHE A 25 -26.07 -4.17 2.68
N VAL A 26 -24.93 -4.38 3.36
CA VAL A 26 -23.79 -3.47 3.24
C VAL A 26 -22.75 -4.06 2.29
N GLN A 27 -22.48 -3.32 1.23
CA GLN A 27 -21.33 -3.57 0.37
C GLN A 27 -20.22 -2.62 0.77
N VAL A 28 -19.20 -3.13 1.44
CA VAL A 28 -17.98 -2.36 1.68
C VAL A 28 -17.24 -2.28 0.36
N THR A 29 -17.34 -1.14 -0.32
CA THR A 29 -16.41 -0.80 -1.40
C THR A 29 -15.08 -0.51 -0.74
N HIS A 30 -14.26 -1.56 -0.57
CA HIS A 30 -12.86 -1.35 -0.25
C HIS A 30 -12.31 -0.52 -1.41
N THR A 31 -11.95 0.74 -1.16
CA THR A 31 -10.97 1.40 -2.02
C THR A 31 -9.73 0.57 -1.84
N GLU A 32 -9.58 -0.42 -2.71
CA GLU A 32 -8.41 -1.26 -2.80
C GLU A 32 -7.23 -0.30 -2.86
N THR A 33 -6.49 -0.21 -1.76
CA THR A 33 -5.09 0.19 -1.84
C THR A 33 -4.51 -0.70 -2.92
N LEU A 34 -3.93 -0.09 -3.96
CA LEU A 34 -3.38 -0.77 -5.15
C LEU A 34 -2.68 -2.11 -4.80
N GLU A 35 -2.04 -2.17 -3.63
CA GLU A 35 -1.47 -3.35 -2.97
C GLU A 35 -2.33 -4.63 -2.95
N ASN A 36 -3.66 -4.54 -2.96
CA ASN A 36 -4.60 -5.68 -2.91
C ASN A 36 -5.18 -6.07 -4.28
N THR A 37 -5.01 -5.23 -5.30
CA THR A 37 -5.43 -5.48 -6.70
C THR A 37 -4.31 -5.97 -7.59
N LEU A 38 -3.06 -5.84 -7.14
CA LEU A 38 -1.89 -6.22 -7.90
C LEU A 38 -1.74 -7.74 -7.88
N ASN A 39 -1.59 -8.33 -9.08
CA ASN A 39 -1.20 -9.72 -9.22
C ASN A 39 0.14 -9.97 -8.49
N PRO A 40 0.49 -11.23 -8.14
CA PRO A 40 1.70 -11.53 -7.38
C PRO A 40 2.98 -10.88 -7.95
N SER A 41 3.11 -10.87 -9.29
CA SER A 41 4.21 -10.23 -10.01
C SER A 41 4.19 -8.69 -9.90
N GLU A 42 3.01 -8.06 -9.99
CA GLU A 42 2.89 -6.61 -9.86
C GLU A 42 3.12 -6.14 -8.41
N LYS A 43 2.86 -7.02 -7.43
CA LYS A 43 3.12 -6.77 -6.01
C LYS A 43 4.62 -6.77 -5.69
N GLU A 44 5.40 -7.65 -6.32
CA GLU A 44 6.86 -7.67 -6.21
C GLU A 44 7.46 -6.39 -6.80
N THR A 45 7.02 -5.97 -7.98
CA THR A 45 7.41 -4.68 -8.57
C THR A 45 7.04 -3.49 -7.67
N TRP A 46 5.84 -3.50 -7.08
CA TRP A 46 5.42 -2.44 -6.15
C TRP A 46 6.26 -2.39 -4.87
N GLN A 47 6.66 -3.55 -4.34
CA GLN A 47 7.55 -3.62 -3.17
C GLN A 47 8.93 -3.03 -3.48
N LEU A 48 9.52 -3.37 -4.62
CA LEU A 48 10.81 -2.83 -5.06
C LEU A 48 10.78 -1.30 -5.22
N ILE A 49 9.71 -0.77 -5.85
CA ILE A 49 9.53 0.68 -6.01
C ILE A 49 9.40 1.39 -4.66
N LYS A 50 8.65 0.80 -3.73
CA LYS A 50 8.45 1.36 -2.39
C LYS A 50 9.76 1.39 -1.59
N GLU A 51 10.54 0.32 -1.65
CA GLU A 51 11.84 0.22 -1.00
C GLU A 51 12.83 1.26 -1.55
N GLY A 52 12.92 1.39 -2.88
CA GLY A 52 13.76 2.43 -3.51
C GLY A 52 13.36 3.85 -3.11
N PHE A 53 12.06 4.14 -2.94
CA PHE A 53 11.60 5.45 -2.47
C PHE A 53 11.97 5.70 -1.00
N GLU A 54 11.91 4.66 -0.15
CA GLU A 54 12.36 4.73 1.24
C GLU A 54 13.87 4.97 1.33
N GLU A 55 14.68 4.28 0.52
CA GLU A 55 16.11 4.51 0.46
C GLU A 55 16.45 5.94 0.03
N LEU A 56 15.78 6.47 -1.00
CA LEU A 56 15.95 7.87 -1.42
C LEU A 56 15.58 8.86 -0.32
N LYS A 57 14.57 8.55 0.49
CA LYS A 57 14.18 9.36 1.64
C LYS A 57 15.24 9.32 2.73
N GLU A 58 15.85 8.17 3.01
CA GLU A 58 16.94 8.02 3.99
C GLU A 58 18.24 8.68 3.52
N VAL A 59 18.55 8.61 2.23
CA VAL A 59 19.68 9.30 1.59
C VAL A 59 19.50 10.81 1.68
N LYS A 60 18.30 11.32 1.38
CA LYS A 60 17.97 12.75 1.56
C LYS A 60 18.08 13.19 3.02
N GLN A 61 17.80 12.30 3.96
CA GLN A 61 17.97 12.55 5.40
C GLN A 61 19.42 12.35 5.89
N GLY A 62 20.35 12.00 5.00
CA GLY A 62 21.76 11.78 5.34
C GLY A 62 22.05 10.51 6.16
N LYS A 63 21.09 9.57 6.23
CA LYS A 63 21.18 8.35 7.06
C LYS A 63 21.82 7.17 6.33
N ARG A 64 21.82 7.16 4.99
CA ARG A 64 22.47 6.13 4.16
C ARG A 64 23.21 6.72 2.97
N ARG A 65 24.22 5.99 2.49
CA ARG A 65 24.92 6.30 1.22
C ARG A 65 24.01 5.91 0.06
N ALA A 66 23.92 6.77 -0.95
CA ALA A 66 23.06 6.56 -2.10
C ALA A 66 23.47 5.30 -2.88
N HIS A 67 22.51 4.42 -3.17
CA HIS A 67 22.66 3.38 -4.18
C HIS A 67 22.53 4.01 -5.58
N PRO A 68 23.31 3.58 -6.57
CA PRO A 68 23.13 3.99 -7.96
C PRO A 68 21.71 3.67 -8.44
N VAL A 69 21.07 4.65 -9.08
CA VAL A 69 19.73 4.47 -9.68
C VAL A 69 19.74 3.37 -10.75
N GLN A 70 20.89 3.13 -11.38
CA GLN A 70 21.05 2.08 -12.39
C GLN A 70 20.86 0.68 -11.82
N ASP A 71 21.39 0.41 -10.62
CA ASP A 71 21.27 -0.91 -9.99
C ASP A 71 19.79 -1.22 -9.65
N LEU A 72 19.03 -0.21 -9.22
CA LEU A 72 17.58 -0.33 -8.99
C LEU A 72 16.80 -0.62 -10.28
N LEU A 73 17.22 -0.06 -11.41
CA LEU A 73 16.58 -0.31 -12.70
C LEU A 73 16.89 -1.72 -13.22
N ASP A 74 18.13 -2.17 -13.05
CA ASP A 74 18.55 -3.51 -13.46
C ASP A 74 17.84 -4.60 -12.64
N GLU A 75 17.53 -4.34 -11.36
CA GLU A 75 16.71 -5.23 -10.51
C GLU A 75 15.24 -5.30 -10.93
N LEU A 76 14.67 -4.18 -11.40
CA LEU A 76 13.28 -4.12 -11.89
C LEU A 76 13.11 -4.82 -13.25
N ASP A 77 14.12 -4.74 -14.12
CA ASP A 77 14.11 -5.41 -15.43
C ASP A 77 14.38 -6.93 -15.33
N ALA A 78 14.92 -7.41 -14.21
CA ALA A 78 15.24 -8.82 -13.96
C ALA A 78 14.09 -9.62 -13.30
N SER A 79 13.00 -8.95 -12.88
CA SER A 79 11.84 -9.55 -12.21
C SER A 79 10.64 -9.76 -13.14
#